data_AF-A0A967YNB5-F1
#
_entry.id   AF-A0A967YNB5-F1
#
_cell.length_a   1.000
_cell.length_b   1.000
_cell.length_c   1.000
_cell.angle_alpha   90.00
_cell.angle_beta   90.00
_cell.angle_gamma   90.00
#
_symmetry.space_group_name_H-M   'P 1'
#
loop_
_entity.id
_entity.type
_entity.pdbx_description
1 polymer ?
#
loop_
_entity_poly.entity_id
_entity_poly.type
_entity_poly.pdbx_seq_one_letter_code
_entity_poly.pdbx_strand_id
1 'polypeptide(L)' 'EGRKICVELIQQMREIEGVHGVHVMAYRQEEAVAEIIDASGVLEGRVPWHPHRDKDTEQQRAAS' A
#
# COMPACT_ATOMS: atom_id res chain seq x y z
N GLU A 1 -15.89 -6.19 9.39
CA GLU A 1 -15.06 -7.17 10.14
C GLU A 1 -13.83 -7.62 9.37
N GLY A 2 -13.96 -8.24 8.20
CA GLY A 2 -12.81 -8.73 7.40
C GLY A 2 -11.73 -7.68 7.06
N ARG A 3 -12.12 -6.42 6.79
CA ARG A 3 -11.17 -5.31 6.55
C ARG A 3 -10.26 -5.05 7.75
N LYS A 4 -10.85 -5.00 8.95
CA LYS A 4 -10.11 -4.77 10.21
C LYS A 4 -9.10 -5.87 10.45
N ILE A 5 -9.51 -7.12 10.24
CA ILE A 5 -8.61 -8.29 10.35
C ILE A 5 -7.47 -8.20 9.33
N CYS A 6 -7.75 -7.84 8.07
CA CYS A 6 -6.70 -7.65 7.07
C CYS A 6 -5.69 -6.57 7.48
N VAL A 7 -6.16 -5.45 8.02
CA VAL A 7 -5.30 -4.37 8.52
C VAL A 7 -4.39 -4.85 9.65
N GLU A 8 -4.96 -5.54 10.66
CA GLU A 8 -4.20 -6.08 11.79
C GLU A 8 -3.17 -7.12 11.33
N LEU A 9 -3.52 -7.98 10.38
CA LEU A 9 -2.59 -8.96 9.81
C LEU A 9 -1.44 -8.28 9.08
N ILE A 10 -1.70 -7.25 8.26
CA ILE A 10 -0.64 -6.52 7.56
C ILE A 10 0.32 -5.87 8.56
N GLN A 11 -0.21 -5.30 9.64
CA GLN A 11 0.59 -4.69 10.71
C GLN A 11 1.48 -5.73 11.41
N GLN A 12 0.94 -6.89 11.76
CA GLN A 12 1.72 -7.98 12.38
C GLN A 12 2.79 -8.54 11.43
N MET A 13 2.46 -8.74 10.15
CA MET A 13 3.41 -9.27 9.17
C MET A 13 4.61 -8.33 8.95
N ARG A 14 4.40 -7.02 9.10
CA ARG A 14 5.47 -6.00 9.00
C ARG A 14 6.49 -6.11 10.14
N GLU A 15 6.11 -6.64 11.30
CA GLU A 15 7.02 -6.83 12.44
C GLU A 15 7.93 -8.08 12.27
N ILE A 16 7.63 -8.94 11.30
CA ILE A 16 8.41 -10.16 11.03
C ILE A 16 9.64 -9.82 10.21
N GLU A 17 10.82 -10.10 10.76
CA GLU A 17 12.10 -9.93 10.06
C GLU A 17 12.12 -10.72 8.73
N GLY A 18 12.51 -10.04 7.66
CA GLY A 18 12.58 -10.63 6.31
C GLY A 18 11.31 -10.49 5.47
N VAL A 19 10.19 -9.98 6.02
CA VAL A 19 9.00 -9.65 5.24
C VAL A 19 9.15 -8.27 4.59
N HIS A 20 9.13 -8.23 3.26
CA HIS A 20 9.34 -6.99 2.49
C HIS A 20 8.04 -6.39 1.93
N GLY A 21 6.92 -7.10 2.06
CA GLY A 21 5.64 -6.64 1.54
C GLY A 21 4.57 -7.72 1.58
N VAL A 22 3.38 -7.33 1.12
CA VAL A 22 2.18 -8.17 1.06
C VAL A 22 1.58 -8.09 -0.34
N HIS A 23 0.99 -9.20 -0.80
CA HIS A 23 0.17 -9.22 -2.00
C HIS A 23 -1.30 -9.33 -1.58
N VAL A 24 -2.10 -8.31 -1.92
CA VAL A 24 -3.51 -8.23 -1.52
C VAL A 24 -4.39 -8.63 -2.70
N MET A 25 -5.22 -9.66 -2.49
CA MET A 25 -6.25 -10.09 -3.43
C MET A 25 -7.62 -9.66 -2.92
N ALA A 26 -8.40 -8.96 -3.74
CA ALA A 26 -9.70 -8.41 -3.34
C ALA A 26 -10.76 -8.58 -4.44
N TYR A 27 -11.04 -9.83 -4.81
CA TYR A 27 -12.03 -10.14 -5.84
C TYR A 27 -13.42 -9.60 -5.47
N ARG A 28 -13.99 -8.75 -6.34
CA ARG A 28 -15.28 -8.05 -6.17
C ARG A 28 -15.33 -7.10 -4.97
N GLN A 29 -14.18 -6.78 -4.38
CA GLN A 29 -14.03 -5.83 -3.26
C GLN A 29 -12.83 -4.92 -3.50
N GLU A 30 -12.52 -4.61 -4.75
CA GLU A 30 -11.37 -3.83 -5.16
C GLU A 30 -11.37 -2.44 -4.52
N GLU A 31 -12.55 -1.84 -4.33
CA GLU A 31 -12.73 -0.56 -3.64
C GLU A 31 -12.27 -0.59 -2.18
N ALA A 32 -12.34 -1.76 -1.50
CA ALA A 32 -11.90 -1.91 -0.13
C ALA A 32 -10.37 -1.90 0.02
N VAL A 33 -9.63 -2.16 -1.07
CA VAL A 33 -8.16 -2.23 -1.03
C VAL A 33 -7.58 -0.87 -0.65
N ALA A 34 -8.09 0.22 -1.20
CA ALA A 34 -7.60 1.56 -0.89
C ALA A 34 -7.68 1.86 0.62
N GLU A 35 -8.81 1.55 1.25
CA GLU A 35 -9.01 1.73 2.69
C GLU A 35 -8.08 0.83 3.52
N ILE A 36 -7.89 -0.43 3.12
CA ILE A 36 -7.00 -1.38 3.83
C ILE A 36 -5.54 -0.90 3.76
N ILE A 37 -5.08 -0.47 2.59
CA ILE A 37 -3.71 0.01 2.39
C ILE A 37 -3.45 1.29 3.19
N ASP A 38 -4.39 2.22 3.20
CA ASP A 38 -4.30 3.46 3.97
C ASP A 38 -4.30 3.18 5.49
N ALA A 39 -5.29 2.42 5.98
CA ALA A 39 -5.42 2.10 7.40
C ALA A 39 -4.29 1.21 7.95
N SER A 40 -3.71 0.34 7.13
CA SER A 40 -2.56 -0.49 7.53
C SER A 40 -1.24 0.28 7.62
N GLY A 41 -1.15 1.45 6.97
CA GLY A 41 0.09 2.23 6.92
C GLY A 41 1.25 1.53 6.20
N VAL A 42 0.97 0.48 5.43
CA VAL A 42 1.99 -0.39 4.80
C VAL A 42 2.88 0.34 3.79
N LEU A 43 2.44 1.50 3.31
CA LEU A 43 3.21 2.31 2.36
C LEU A 43 4.35 3.08 3.03
N GLU A 44 4.29 3.42 4.32
CA GLU A 44 5.35 4.18 5.02
C GLU A 44 5.76 5.47 4.28
N GLY A 45 4.79 6.19 3.70
CA GLY A 45 5.05 7.38 2.89
C GLY A 45 5.49 7.11 1.44
N ARG A 46 5.58 5.83 1.01
CA ARG A 46 5.74 5.48 -0.40
C ARG A 46 4.49 5.87 -1.18
N VAL A 47 4.70 6.42 -2.37
CA VAL A 47 3.61 6.69 -3.32
C VAL A 47 3.20 5.38 -4.00
N PRO A 48 1.90 5.02 -4.01
CA PRO A 48 1.42 3.87 -4.77
C PRO A 48 1.85 3.95 -6.23
N TRP A 49 2.20 2.82 -6.82
CA TRP A 49 2.48 2.81 -8.25
C TRP A 49 1.19 2.98 -9.06
N HIS A 50 1.25 3.83 -10.09
CA HIS A 50 0.25 3.95 -11.14
C HIS A 50 0.95 4.23 -12.48
N PRO A 51 0.31 3.95 -13.63
CA PRO A 51 0.84 4.35 -14.94
C PRO A 51 1.22 5.85 -14.92
N HIS A 52 2.40 6.19 -15.42
CA HIS A 52 3.01 7.54 -15.42
C HIS A 52 3.63 8.06 -14.11
N ARG A 53 3.58 7.31 -13.00
CA ARG A 53 4.17 7.73 -11.71
C ARG A 53 5.61 8.25 -11.84
N ASP A 54 6.43 7.52 -12.60
CA ASP A 54 7.86 7.83 -12.68
C ASP A 54 8.09 9.15 -13.44
N LYS A 55 7.28 9.44 -14.47
CA LYS A 55 7.34 10.73 -15.19
C LYS A 55 6.95 11.90 -14.28
N ASP A 56 5.91 11.72 -13.48
CA ASP A 56 5.44 12.74 -12.54
C ASP A 56 6.50 13.01 -11.45
N THR A 57 7.15 11.94 -10.97
CA THR A 57 8.23 12.01 -9.98
C THR A 57 9.46 12.71 -10.54
N GLU A 58 9.83 12.42 -11.79
CA GLU A 58 10.95 13.08 -12.49
C GLU A 58 10.67 14.57 -12.72
N GLN A 59 9.45 14.92 -13.16
CA GLN A 59 9.04 16.31 -13.34
C GLN A 59 9.04 17.09 -12.01
N GLN A 60 8.57 16.48 -10.91
CA GLN A 60 8.59 17.12 -9.58
C GLN A 60 10.01 17.33 -9.05
N ARG A 61 10.94 16.39 -9.29
CA ARG A 61 12.36 16.53 -8.92
C ARG A 61 13.08 17.57 -9.76
N ALA A 62 12.74 17.71 -11.04
CA ALA A 62 13.32 18.72 -11.92
C ALA A 62 12.82 20.15 -11.62
N ALA A 63 11.67 20.28 -10.95
CA ALA A 63 11.05 21.55 -10.57
C ALA A 63 11.42 22.02 -9.14
N SER A 64 12.22 21.25 -8.40
CA SER A 64 12.71 21.57 -7.05
C SER A 64 14.21 21.86 -7.08
#